data_AF-A0A2K1NS75-F1
#
_entry.id   AF-A0A2K1NS75-F1
#
_cell.length_a   1.000
_cell.length_b   1.000
_cell.length_c   1.000
_cell.angle_alpha   90.00
_cell.angle_beta   90.00
_cell.angle_gamma   90.00
#
_symmetry.space_group_name_H-M   'P 1'
#
loop_
_entity.id
_entity.type
_entity.pdbx_description
1 polymer ?
#
loop_
_entity_poly.entity_id
_entity_poly.type
_entity_poly.pdbx_seq_one_letter_code
_entity_poly.pdbx_strand_id
1 'polypeptide(L)'
;MRKKYLYVLLGFSLLFVLSGCMMNLLDITLSPGIYLGYSKNKNVPDLEDQLTYDESLGLYKITINASDLTYSEIDEDGVKYHFSYYKIFHVKDDGNVVSSSIPIWKDIVDANNIQTITIYADTNKMKDGKAIGVGDDTKLLQDWYFAGDWGEKTWDDNAVKFQNEDDVLVAKIQKNFSVGDKIEYKIKPSGNWRPWSMIFNAEIYSREASNAVYTLKSDTDELTVYFDPKISYVWFVESEVN
;
A
#
# COMPACT_ATOMS: atom_id res chain seq x y z
N MET A 1 29.05 17.16 -50.26
CA MET A 1 28.20 16.20 -49.53
C MET A 1 28.18 16.49 -48.02
N ARG A 2 27.55 17.60 -47.57
CA ARG A 2 27.47 17.91 -46.12
C ARG A 2 26.26 18.73 -45.66
N LYS A 3 25.36 19.12 -46.59
CA LYS A 3 24.17 19.94 -46.27
C LYS A 3 22.81 19.22 -46.38
N LYS A 4 22.78 17.97 -46.87
CA LYS A 4 21.52 17.20 -47.03
C LYS A 4 21.16 16.31 -45.83
N TYR A 5 22.10 16.06 -44.92
CA TYR A 5 21.85 15.24 -43.71
C TYR A 5 21.43 16.06 -42.49
N LEU A 6 21.59 17.38 -42.50
CA LEU A 6 21.25 18.24 -41.35
C LEU A 6 19.74 18.47 -41.21
N TYR A 7 18.99 18.48 -42.33
CA TYR A 7 17.54 18.67 -42.31
C TYR A 7 16.75 17.41 -41.96
N VAL A 8 17.33 16.23 -42.18
CA VAL A 8 16.69 14.94 -41.82
C VAL A 8 16.84 14.68 -40.32
N LEU A 9 17.94 15.13 -39.68
CA LEU A 9 18.11 15.01 -38.23
C LEU A 9 17.25 16.02 -37.44
N LEU A 10 17.09 17.25 -37.94
CA LEU A 10 16.25 18.26 -37.27
C LEU A 10 14.74 17.99 -37.42
N GLY A 11 14.32 17.32 -38.49
CA GLY A 11 12.92 16.89 -38.67
C GLY A 11 12.52 15.76 -37.72
N PHE A 12 13.48 14.92 -37.31
CA PHE A 12 13.23 13.84 -36.34
C PHE A 12 13.29 14.31 -34.89
N SER A 13 14.00 15.39 -34.57
CA SER A 13 14.06 15.92 -33.20
C SER A 13 12.86 16.81 -32.83
N LEU A 14 12.09 17.32 -33.80
CA LEU A 14 10.92 18.15 -33.52
C LEU A 14 9.62 17.35 -33.30
N LEU A 15 9.60 16.05 -33.65
CA LEU A 15 8.46 15.15 -33.41
C LEU A 15 8.47 14.51 -32.02
N PHE A 16 9.58 14.61 -31.27
CA PHE A 16 9.73 14.02 -29.93
C PHE A 16 9.46 14.99 -28.77
N VAL A 17 9.08 16.25 -29.03
CA VAL A 17 8.79 17.24 -27.98
C VAL A 17 7.29 17.53 -27.84
N LEU A 18 6.43 16.81 -28.56
CA LEU A 18 4.97 16.90 -28.46
C LEU A 18 4.28 15.55 -28.15
N SER A 19 5.04 14.48 -27.91
CA SER A 19 4.50 13.28 -27.28
C SER A 19 4.46 13.49 -25.76
N GLY A 20 3.60 14.40 -25.30
CA GLY A 20 2.98 14.19 -24.01
C GLY A 20 2.28 12.84 -24.14
N CYS A 21 2.87 11.80 -23.53
CA CYS A 21 2.34 10.46 -23.55
C CYS A 21 0.99 10.48 -22.82
N MET A 22 -0.09 10.79 -23.55
CA MET A 22 -1.40 10.26 -23.25
C MET A 22 -1.28 8.75 -23.36
N MET A 23 -1.10 8.08 -22.23
CA MET A 23 -1.34 6.65 -22.14
C MET A 23 -2.85 6.44 -22.27
N ASN A 24 -3.33 6.25 -23.51
CA ASN A 24 -4.59 5.56 -23.77
C ASN A 24 -4.38 4.08 -23.46
N LEU A 25 -4.38 3.73 -22.18
CA LEU A 25 -4.61 2.37 -21.75
C LEU A 25 -6.06 2.32 -21.27
N LEU A 26 -6.97 2.02 -22.21
CA LEU A 26 -8.43 1.93 -22.09
C LEU A 26 -9.14 3.29 -22.24
N ASP A 27 -10.01 3.43 -23.24
CA ASP A 27 -10.90 4.59 -23.51
C ASP A 27 -11.97 4.79 -22.41
N ILE A 28 -11.59 4.76 -21.13
CA ILE A 28 -12.48 5.05 -20.01
C ILE A 28 -12.39 6.54 -19.73
N THR A 29 -13.37 7.31 -20.18
CA THR A 29 -13.51 8.71 -19.80
C THR A 29 -14.22 8.78 -18.45
N LEU A 30 -13.49 8.58 -17.36
CA LEU A 30 -14.01 8.86 -16.02
C LEU A 30 -13.94 10.37 -15.74
N SER A 31 -14.98 10.90 -15.12
CA SER A 31 -14.90 12.22 -14.49
C SER A 31 -13.87 12.20 -13.36
N PRO A 32 -13.34 13.36 -12.93
CA PRO A 32 -12.53 13.45 -11.73
C PRO A 32 -13.23 12.82 -10.53
N GLY A 33 -12.48 12.02 -9.76
CA GLY A 33 -13.03 11.21 -8.69
C GLY A 33 -12.07 10.12 -8.23
N ILE A 34 -12.53 9.29 -7.30
CA ILE A 34 -11.76 8.17 -6.76
C ILE A 34 -12.56 6.91 -7.01
N TYR A 35 -11.95 5.93 -7.66
CA TYR A 35 -12.66 4.75 -8.16
C TYR A 35 -11.95 3.46 -7.76
N LEU A 36 -12.74 2.43 -7.47
CA LEU A 36 -12.26 1.09 -7.14
C LEU A 36 -12.14 0.22 -8.39
N GLY A 37 -10.94 -0.24 -8.74
CA GLY A 37 -10.78 -1.36 -9.68
C GLY A 37 -10.54 -2.66 -8.92
N TYR A 38 -11.30 -3.70 -9.23
CA TYR A 38 -11.21 -5.00 -8.57
C TYR A 38 -11.77 -6.13 -9.45
N SER A 39 -11.92 -7.33 -8.90
CA SER A 39 -12.32 -8.54 -9.64
C SER A 39 -13.59 -8.36 -10.49
N LYS A 40 -14.67 -7.81 -9.91
CA LYS A 40 -15.99 -7.70 -10.56
C LYS A 40 -15.95 -6.86 -11.83
N ASN A 41 -15.29 -5.70 -11.76
CA ASN A 41 -15.15 -4.78 -12.88
C ASN A 41 -13.87 -5.02 -13.71
N LYS A 42 -13.16 -6.12 -13.46
CA LYS A 42 -11.92 -6.50 -14.18
C LYS A 42 -10.84 -5.40 -14.13
N ASN A 43 -10.79 -4.64 -13.04
CA ASN A 43 -9.93 -3.46 -12.88
C ASN A 43 -10.20 -2.33 -13.90
N VAL A 44 -11.43 -2.24 -14.42
CA VAL A 44 -11.91 -1.20 -15.34
C VAL A 44 -13.08 -0.50 -14.64
N PRO A 45 -12.81 0.46 -13.74
CA PRO A 45 -13.88 1.08 -12.95
C PRO A 45 -14.82 1.95 -13.79
N ASP A 46 -16.07 2.06 -13.32
CA ASP A 46 -17.06 3.03 -13.79
C ASP A 46 -17.61 3.90 -12.66
N LEU A 47 -18.71 4.62 -12.92
CA LEU A 47 -19.32 5.53 -11.93
C LEU A 47 -19.90 4.81 -10.70
N GLU A 48 -20.30 3.53 -10.81
CA GLU A 48 -20.79 2.75 -9.68
C GLU A 48 -19.68 2.35 -8.71
N ASP A 49 -18.42 2.37 -9.19
CA ASP A 49 -17.23 2.06 -8.40
C ASP A 49 -16.63 3.29 -7.69
N GLN A 50 -17.30 4.45 -7.74
CA GLN A 50 -16.81 5.69 -7.15
C GLN A 50 -16.87 5.64 -5.61
N LEU A 51 -15.75 5.91 -4.95
CA LEU A 51 -15.68 6.08 -3.51
C LEU A 51 -16.34 7.40 -3.08
N THR A 52 -16.99 7.36 -1.93
CA THR A 52 -17.66 8.52 -1.32
C THR A 52 -16.87 9.02 -0.11
N TYR A 53 -16.79 10.33 0.07
CA TYR A 53 -16.11 10.91 1.22
C TYR A 53 -16.97 10.78 2.48
N ASP A 54 -16.38 10.21 3.53
CA ASP A 54 -16.98 10.12 4.86
C ASP A 54 -16.31 11.16 5.78
N GLU A 55 -17.02 12.25 6.06
CA GLU A 55 -16.51 13.36 6.88
C GLU A 55 -16.15 12.93 8.31
N SER A 56 -16.82 11.91 8.86
CA SER A 56 -16.57 11.45 10.22
C SER A 56 -15.25 10.71 10.35
N LEU A 57 -14.82 10.05 9.27
CA LEU A 57 -13.55 9.33 9.19
C LEU A 57 -12.44 10.19 8.57
N GLY A 58 -12.81 11.22 7.81
CA GLY A 58 -11.87 12.00 7.00
C GLY A 58 -11.32 11.22 5.81
N LEU A 59 -12.03 10.16 5.37
CA LEU A 59 -11.56 9.21 4.35
C LEU A 59 -12.62 9.02 3.26
N TYR A 60 -12.15 8.69 2.05
CA TYR A 60 -13.02 8.14 1.02
C TYR A 60 -13.25 6.65 1.27
N LYS A 61 -14.45 6.16 1.00
CA LYS A 61 -14.78 4.73 1.15
C LYS A 61 -15.78 4.21 0.14
N ILE A 62 -15.72 2.90 -0.07
CA ILE A 62 -16.74 2.11 -0.77
C ILE A 62 -16.85 0.75 -0.09
N THR A 63 -18.06 0.22 0.02
CA THR A 63 -18.30 -1.12 0.56
C THR A 63 -18.71 -2.06 -0.57
N ILE A 64 -18.01 -3.18 -0.69
CA ILE A 64 -18.27 -4.21 -1.70
C ILE A 64 -18.70 -5.52 -1.03
N ASN A 65 -19.39 -6.38 -1.77
CA ASN A 65 -19.68 -7.74 -1.31
C ASN A 65 -18.43 -8.61 -1.46
N ALA A 66 -18.12 -9.43 -0.46
CA ALA A 66 -17.01 -10.38 -0.52
C ALA A 66 -17.21 -11.43 -1.64
N SER A 67 -18.46 -11.70 -2.02
CA SER A 67 -18.81 -12.58 -3.15
C SER A 67 -18.40 -12.01 -4.52
N ASP A 68 -18.14 -10.71 -4.62
CA ASP A 68 -17.70 -10.06 -5.86
C ASP A 68 -16.19 -10.28 -6.12
N LEU A 69 -15.47 -10.87 -5.17
CA LEU A 69 -14.04 -11.15 -5.26
C LEU A 69 -13.76 -12.48 -5.94
N THR A 70 -12.85 -12.45 -6.91
CA THR A 70 -12.21 -13.66 -7.48
C THR A 70 -10.85 -13.83 -6.83
N TYR A 71 -10.57 -15.04 -6.34
CA TYR A 71 -9.32 -15.36 -5.67
C TYR A 71 -8.43 -16.21 -6.57
N SER A 72 -7.16 -15.81 -6.66
CA SER A 72 -6.11 -16.57 -7.35
C SER A 72 -5.28 -17.33 -6.33
N GLU A 73 -4.95 -18.58 -6.64
CA GLU A 73 -4.03 -19.40 -5.84
C GLU A 73 -2.58 -18.93 -6.05
N ILE A 74 -1.82 -18.84 -4.97
CA ILE A 74 -0.37 -18.59 -4.94
C ILE A 74 0.26 -19.71 -4.12
N ASP A 75 1.17 -20.46 -4.74
CA ASP A 75 1.95 -21.50 -4.06
C ASP A 75 3.24 -20.87 -3.50
N GLU A 76 3.37 -20.85 -2.18
CA GLU A 76 4.54 -20.36 -1.45
C GLU A 76 5.22 -21.54 -0.73
N ASP A 77 6.07 -22.25 -1.47
CA ASP A 77 6.81 -23.44 -1.04
C ASP A 77 5.92 -24.59 -0.54
N GLY A 78 4.91 -24.95 -1.33
CA GLY A 78 3.98 -26.05 -1.04
C GLY A 78 2.80 -25.65 -0.15
N VAL A 79 2.78 -24.42 0.36
CA VAL A 79 1.63 -23.85 1.07
C VAL A 79 0.86 -22.97 0.09
N LYS A 80 -0.41 -23.31 -0.14
CA LYS A 80 -1.29 -22.59 -1.06
C LYS A 80 -2.04 -21.50 -0.32
N TYR A 81 -1.87 -20.26 -0.78
CA TYR A 81 -2.63 -19.10 -0.32
C TYR A 81 -3.55 -18.60 -1.44
N HIS A 82 -4.65 -17.95 -1.08
CA HIS A 82 -5.62 -17.44 -2.05
C HIS A 82 -5.85 -15.95 -1.84
N PHE A 83 -5.64 -15.15 -2.90
CA PHE A 83 -5.74 -13.69 -2.83
C PHE A 83 -6.62 -13.13 -3.93
N SER A 84 -7.45 -12.15 -3.56
CA SER A 84 -7.97 -11.19 -4.51
C SER A 84 -7.15 -9.90 -4.43
N TYR A 85 -7.22 -9.07 -5.46
CA TYR A 85 -6.50 -7.81 -5.50
C TYR A 85 -7.42 -6.70 -5.99
N TYR A 86 -7.19 -5.50 -5.47
CA TYR A 86 -7.82 -4.28 -5.95
C TYR A 86 -6.81 -3.15 -6.11
N LYS A 87 -7.23 -2.08 -6.76
CA LYS A 87 -6.53 -0.81 -6.90
C LYS A 87 -7.49 0.36 -6.75
N ILE A 88 -6.98 1.49 -6.27
CA ILE A 88 -7.70 2.76 -6.29
C ILE A 88 -7.13 3.67 -7.38
N PHE A 89 -8.04 4.24 -8.16
CA PHE A 89 -7.77 5.19 -9.23
C PHE A 89 -8.27 6.56 -8.78
N HIS A 90 -7.36 7.46 -8.45
CA HIS A 90 -7.67 8.86 -8.20
C HIS A 90 -7.50 9.62 -9.52
N VAL A 91 -8.62 9.83 -10.20
CA VAL A 91 -8.71 10.53 -11.48
C VAL A 91 -8.79 12.03 -11.20
N LYS A 92 -7.85 12.79 -11.78
CA LYS A 92 -7.76 14.25 -11.62
C LYS A 92 -7.52 14.90 -12.97
N ASP A 93 -7.90 16.17 -13.09
CA ASP A 93 -7.66 16.96 -14.31
C ASP A 93 -6.16 17.17 -14.61
N ASP A 94 -5.31 17.09 -13.57
CA ASP A 94 -3.87 17.38 -13.63
C ASP A 94 -2.98 16.14 -13.57
N GLY A 95 -3.56 14.94 -13.73
CA GLY A 95 -2.84 13.67 -13.75
C GLY A 95 -3.32 12.70 -12.67
N ASN A 96 -3.55 11.46 -13.10
CA ASN A 96 -4.11 10.43 -12.24
C ASN A 96 -3.06 9.88 -11.27
N VAL A 97 -3.52 9.46 -10.10
CA VAL A 97 -2.74 8.67 -9.13
C VAL A 97 -3.38 7.30 -9.02
N VAL A 98 -2.62 6.24 -9.27
CA VAL A 98 -3.12 4.87 -9.18
C VAL A 98 -2.33 4.12 -8.12
N SER A 99 -3.03 3.44 -7.21
CA SER A 99 -2.36 2.66 -6.18
C SER A 99 -1.63 1.45 -6.77
N SER A 100 -0.70 0.87 -6.01
CA SER A 100 -0.27 -0.52 -6.26
C SER A 100 -1.45 -1.47 -6.08
N SER A 101 -1.29 -2.72 -6.53
CA SER A 101 -2.24 -3.79 -6.19
C SER A 101 -2.21 -4.02 -4.67
N ILE A 102 -3.39 -4.09 -4.05
CA ILE A 102 -3.52 -4.35 -2.61
C ILE A 102 -4.21 -5.71 -2.43
N PRO A 103 -3.58 -6.64 -1.69
CA PRO A 103 -4.13 -7.97 -1.48
C PRO A 103 -5.29 -7.98 -0.49
N ILE A 104 -6.27 -8.84 -0.76
CA ILE A 104 -7.30 -9.31 0.18
C ILE A 104 -7.09 -10.81 0.34
N TRP A 105 -6.82 -11.24 1.57
CA TRP A 105 -6.51 -12.64 1.87
C TRP A 105 -7.79 -13.44 2.14
N LYS A 106 -8.03 -14.47 1.32
CA LYS A 106 -9.21 -15.33 1.43
C LYS A 106 -9.37 -15.95 2.81
N ASP A 107 -8.29 -16.42 3.43
CA ASP A 107 -8.38 -17.12 4.71
C ASP A 107 -8.91 -16.19 5.81
N ILE A 108 -8.58 -14.90 5.75
CA ILE A 108 -9.12 -13.89 6.68
C ILE A 108 -10.60 -13.65 6.43
N VAL A 109 -11.01 -13.56 5.16
CA VAL A 109 -12.42 -13.40 4.76
C VAL A 109 -13.25 -14.59 5.24
N ASP A 110 -12.79 -15.80 4.98
CA ASP A 110 -13.51 -17.04 5.30
C ASP A 110 -13.54 -17.29 6.81
N ALA A 111 -12.41 -17.15 7.52
CA ALA A 111 -12.34 -17.40 8.95
C ALA A 111 -13.23 -16.46 9.77
N ASN A 112 -13.47 -15.25 9.27
CA ASN A 112 -14.31 -14.24 9.93
C ASN A 112 -15.73 -14.14 9.34
N ASN A 113 -16.12 -15.03 8.40
CA ASN A 113 -17.42 -15.02 7.72
C ASN A 113 -17.80 -13.64 7.13
N ILE A 114 -16.83 -12.94 6.54
CA ILE A 114 -17.02 -11.58 6.04
C ILE A 114 -17.93 -11.59 4.81
N GLN A 115 -19.04 -10.86 4.88
CA GLN A 115 -19.96 -10.70 3.75
C GLN A 115 -19.67 -9.43 2.94
N THR A 116 -19.15 -8.40 3.59
CA THR A 116 -18.85 -7.11 2.99
C THR A 116 -17.51 -6.61 3.44
N ILE A 117 -16.78 -5.96 2.54
CA ILE A 117 -15.46 -5.39 2.77
C ILE A 117 -15.53 -3.91 2.46
N THR A 118 -15.02 -3.08 3.36
CA THR A 118 -14.92 -1.63 3.14
C THR A 118 -13.50 -1.28 2.72
N ILE A 119 -13.38 -0.69 1.54
CA ILE A 119 -12.13 -0.13 1.02
C ILE A 119 -12.09 1.35 1.37
N TYR A 120 -10.93 1.82 1.84
CA TYR A 120 -10.71 3.22 2.21
C TYR A 120 -9.58 3.85 1.41
N ALA A 121 -9.65 5.16 1.22
CA ALA A 121 -8.59 5.96 0.62
C ALA A 121 -8.44 7.33 1.30
N ASP A 122 -7.20 7.72 1.60
CA ASP A 122 -6.78 9.07 2.00
C ASP A 122 -5.98 9.71 0.87
N THR A 123 -6.63 10.60 0.12
CA THR A 123 -6.01 11.28 -1.04
C THR A 123 -4.81 12.14 -0.67
N ASN A 124 -4.69 12.58 0.59
CA ASN A 124 -3.55 13.38 1.04
C ASN A 124 -2.29 12.52 1.22
N LYS A 125 -2.44 11.20 1.35
CA LYS A 125 -1.34 10.25 1.55
C LYS A 125 -1.07 9.38 0.33
N MET A 126 -2.05 9.23 -0.56
CA MET A 126 -1.91 8.46 -1.79
C MET A 126 -0.67 8.88 -2.60
N LYS A 127 0.07 7.87 -3.06
CA LYS A 127 1.22 8.04 -3.96
C LYS A 127 1.11 7.09 -5.14
N ASP A 128 1.49 7.57 -6.31
CA ASP A 128 1.38 6.78 -7.54
C ASP A 128 2.23 5.51 -7.48
N GLY A 129 1.64 4.40 -7.87
CA GLY A 129 2.24 3.07 -7.81
C GLY A 129 2.47 2.52 -6.40
N LYS A 130 1.92 3.14 -5.34
CA LYS A 130 2.08 2.72 -3.93
C LYS A 130 0.75 2.33 -3.29
N ALA A 131 0.79 1.56 -2.22
CA ALA A 131 -0.38 1.20 -1.39
C ALA A 131 -0.66 2.26 -0.32
N ILE A 132 0.31 3.12 0.03
CA ILE A 132 0.11 4.17 1.05
C ILE A 132 -1.12 5.01 0.72
N GLY A 133 -1.94 5.26 1.74
CA GLY A 133 -3.17 6.00 1.62
C GLY A 133 -4.35 5.17 1.13
N VAL A 134 -4.22 3.84 1.00
CA VAL A 134 -5.29 2.95 0.55
C VAL A 134 -5.23 1.64 1.31
N GLY A 135 -6.37 1.15 1.79
CA GLY A 135 -6.46 -0.12 2.52
C GLY A 135 -7.90 -0.57 2.72
N ASP A 136 -8.10 -1.55 3.60
CA ASP A 136 -9.42 -2.14 3.86
C ASP A 136 -9.54 -2.70 5.27
N ASP A 137 -10.79 -2.88 5.71
CA ASP A 137 -11.12 -3.35 7.06
C ASP A 137 -10.69 -4.79 7.35
N THR A 138 -10.50 -5.64 6.33
CA THR A 138 -10.07 -7.03 6.56
C THR A 138 -8.69 -7.13 7.20
N LYS A 139 -7.83 -6.13 6.98
CA LYS A 139 -6.48 -6.09 7.52
C LYS A 139 -6.45 -5.90 9.04
N LEU A 140 -7.54 -5.45 9.66
CA LEU A 140 -7.66 -5.38 11.13
C LEU A 140 -7.96 -6.75 11.77
N LEU A 141 -8.30 -7.75 10.97
CA LEU A 141 -8.73 -9.08 11.43
C LEU A 141 -7.60 -10.11 11.42
N GLN A 142 -6.37 -9.68 11.19
CA GLN A 142 -5.18 -10.52 11.21
C GLN A 142 -4.11 -9.90 12.11
N ASP A 143 -3.17 -10.75 12.52
CA ASP A 143 -1.99 -10.28 13.22
C ASP A 143 -1.04 -9.53 12.29
N TRP A 144 -0.24 -8.64 12.88
CA TRP A 144 0.84 -7.96 12.20
C TRP A 144 2.04 -7.88 13.14
N TYR A 145 3.24 -7.93 12.57
CA TYR A 145 4.48 -7.83 13.33
C TYR A 145 5.41 -6.84 12.66
N PHE A 146 5.96 -5.94 13.45
CA PHE A 146 7.03 -5.03 13.06
C PHE A 146 8.36 -5.78 13.16
N ALA A 147 9.05 -5.91 12.03
CA ALA A 147 10.34 -6.60 11.90
C ALA A 147 11.39 -5.63 11.36
N GLY A 148 12.63 -5.70 11.87
CA GLY A 148 13.70 -4.79 11.45
C GLY A 148 14.99 -4.99 12.22
N ASP A 149 15.96 -4.09 12.06
CA ASP A 149 17.36 -4.26 12.45
C ASP A 149 17.79 -3.58 13.77
N TRP A 150 16.87 -3.38 14.70
CA TRP A 150 17.19 -2.77 15.99
C TRP A 150 17.79 -3.73 17.03
N GLY A 151 17.79 -5.04 16.82
CA GLY A 151 18.29 -5.99 17.83
C GLY A 151 18.57 -7.39 17.31
N GLU A 152 18.81 -8.32 18.24
CA GLU A 152 19.04 -9.72 17.89
C GLU A 152 17.74 -10.40 17.45
N LYS A 153 17.76 -11.05 16.27
CA LYS A 153 16.62 -11.78 15.68
C LYS A 153 15.33 -10.97 15.53
N THR A 154 15.40 -9.63 15.49
CA THR A 154 14.23 -8.74 15.38
C THR A 154 13.60 -8.74 14.00
N TRP A 155 14.25 -9.34 12.99
CA TRP A 155 13.63 -9.67 11.71
C TRP A 155 12.70 -10.90 11.78
N ASP A 156 12.93 -11.80 12.73
CA ASP A 156 12.28 -13.12 12.78
C ASP A 156 11.55 -13.33 14.11
N ASP A 157 12.12 -14.13 15.01
CA ASP A 157 11.51 -14.59 16.27
C ASP A 157 11.20 -13.44 17.23
N ASN A 158 12.02 -12.38 17.22
CA ASN A 158 11.90 -11.23 18.11
C ASN A 158 11.24 -10.02 17.45
N ALA A 159 10.56 -10.21 16.31
CA ALA A 159 9.73 -9.16 15.72
C ALA A 159 8.59 -8.78 16.69
N VAL A 160 8.28 -7.49 16.78
CA VAL A 160 7.30 -6.98 17.75
C VAL A 160 5.90 -7.14 17.18
N LYS A 161 5.04 -7.91 17.85
CA LYS A 161 3.61 -8.01 17.48
C LYS A 161 2.91 -6.69 17.76
N PHE A 162 2.24 -6.14 16.76
CA PHE A 162 1.38 -4.98 16.94
C PHE A 162 0.18 -5.30 17.84
N GLN A 163 -0.22 -4.34 18.66
CA GLN A 163 -1.47 -4.36 19.44
C GLN A 163 -2.49 -3.44 18.79
N ASN A 164 -3.77 -3.81 18.77
CA ASN A 164 -4.83 -2.94 18.27
C ASN A 164 -5.24 -1.95 19.37
N GLU A 165 -5.05 -0.67 19.11
CA GLU A 165 -5.49 0.46 19.92
C GLU A 165 -6.42 1.34 19.05
N ASP A 166 -7.73 1.18 19.22
CA ASP A 166 -8.77 1.94 18.50
C ASP A 166 -8.62 1.91 16.95
N ASP A 167 -8.48 0.70 16.40
CA ASP A 167 -8.26 0.41 14.98
C ASP A 167 -6.92 0.89 14.41
N VAL A 168 -6.00 1.34 15.26
CA VAL A 168 -4.62 1.62 14.90
C VAL A 168 -3.73 0.57 15.56
N LEU A 169 -2.80 0.01 14.79
CA LEU A 169 -1.89 -1.02 15.25
C LEU A 169 -0.63 -0.37 15.84
N VAL A 170 -0.31 -0.66 17.10
CA VAL A 170 0.79 -0.04 17.85
C VAL A 170 1.85 -1.07 18.24
N ALA A 171 3.12 -0.79 17.94
CA ALA A 171 4.27 -1.58 18.36
C ALA A 171 5.29 -0.67 19.07
N LYS A 172 5.78 -1.10 20.23
CA LYS A 172 6.76 -0.34 21.03
C LYS A 172 8.09 -1.07 21.09
N ILE A 173 9.17 -0.35 20.84
CA ILE A 173 10.53 -0.86 20.87
C ILE A 173 11.29 -0.15 21.98
N GLN A 174 11.72 -0.93 22.98
CA GLN A 174 12.52 -0.44 24.11
C GLN A 174 14.01 -0.65 23.81
N LYS A 175 14.70 0.44 23.47
CA LYS A 175 16.14 0.44 23.17
C LYS A 175 16.65 1.88 23.15
N ASN A 176 17.87 2.09 23.63
CA ASN A 176 18.55 3.38 23.45
C ASN A 176 18.94 3.57 21.98
N PHE A 177 18.36 4.57 21.34
CA PHE A 177 18.67 5.04 20.00
C PHE A 177 19.29 6.44 20.08
N SER A 178 20.17 6.73 19.13
CA SER A 178 20.73 8.07 18.94
C SER A 178 20.10 8.75 17.73
N VAL A 179 20.06 10.08 17.74
CA VAL A 179 19.66 10.88 16.59
C VAL A 179 20.48 10.50 15.35
N GLY A 180 19.79 10.33 14.22
CA GLY A 180 20.42 9.91 12.96
C GLY A 180 20.65 8.41 12.81
N ASP A 181 20.38 7.60 13.84
CA ASP A 181 20.32 6.14 13.68
C ASP A 181 19.31 5.79 12.59
N LYS A 182 19.61 4.72 11.85
CA LYS A 182 18.74 4.20 10.80
C LYS A 182 18.21 2.84 11.22
N ILE A 183 16.91 2.65 11.02
CA ILE A 183 16.24 1.37 11.22
C ILE A 183 15.70 0.92 9.87
N GLU A 184 16.22 -0.19 9.36
CA GLU A 184 15.59 -0.92 8.27
C GLU A 184 14.45 -1.77 8.80
N TYR A 185 13.30 -1.76 8.14
CA TYR A 185 12.12 -2.48 8.62
C TYR A 185 11.16 -2.94 7.51
N LYS A 186 10.31 -3.90 7.89
CA LYS A 186 9.09 -4.35 7.19
C LYS A 186 8.02 -4.77 8.21
N ILE A 187 6.79 -4.90 7.73
CA ILE A 187 5.64 -5.37 8.49
C ILE A 187 5.22 -6.72 7.89
N LYS A 188 5.26 -7.78 8.70
CA LYS A 188 4.88 -9.13 8.29
C LYS A 188 3.46 -9.49 8.78
N PRO A 189 2.69 -10.27 8.02
CA PRO A 189 1.27 -10.57 8.28
C PRO A 189 1.05 -11.69 9.31
N SER A 190 2.12 -12.31 9.81
CA SER A 190 2.04 -13.39 10.77
C SER A 190 3.36 -13.51 11.55
N GLY A 191 3.43 -14.45 12.50
CA GLY A 191 4.68 -14.74 13.21
C GLY A 191 5.81 -15.19 12.28
N ASN A 192 5.47 -15.65 11.07
CA ASN A 192 6.43 -15.97 10.01
C ASN A 192 6.29 -14.97 8.84
N TRP A 193 7.19 -15.06 7.87
CA TRP A 193 7.18 -14.16 6.70
C TRP A 193 6.07 -14.46 5.69
N ARG A 194 5.20 -15.43 5.94
CA ARG A 194 4.14 -15.84 5.03
C ARG A 194 2.76 -15.38 5.50
N PRO A 195 1.84 -15.12 4.57
CA PRO A 195 2.06 -15.13 3.11
C PRO A 195 2.93 -13.95 2.64
N TRP A 196 3.90 -14.22 1.76
CA TRP A 196 4.85 -13.20 1.31
C TRP A 196 4.17 -12.06 0.57
N SER A 197 3.06 -12.36 -0.11
CA SER A 197 2.23 -11.38 -0.81
C SER A 197 1.62 -10.31 0.11
N MET A 198 1.56 -10.57 1.42
CA MET A 198 1.03 -9.64 2.43
C MET A 198 2.14 -8.89 3.19
N ILE A 199 3.42 -9.12 2.90
CA ILE A 199 4.51 -8.35 3.52
C ILE A 199 4.41 -6.90 3.05
N PHE A 200 4.38 -5.97 4.01
CA PHE A 200 4.27 -4.55 3.74
C PHE A 200 5.56 -3.81 4.12
N ASN A 201 6.11 -3.02 3.21
CA ASN A 201 7.33 -2.22 3.48
C ASN A 201 7.01 -0.74 3.75
N ALA A 202 5.84 -0.42 4.31
CA ALA A 202 5.32 0.94 4.41
C ALA A 202 5.07 1.66 3.07
N GLU A 203 5.29 1.01 1.92
CA GLU A 203 4.99 1.58 0.60
C GLU A 203 4.09 0.68 -0.25
N ILE A 204 4.39 -0.62 -0.32
CA ILE A 204 3.70 -1.62 -1.13
C ILE A 204 3.60 -2.96 -0.39
N TYR A 205 2.62 -3.77 -0.78
CA TYR A 205 2.54 -5.18 -0.40
C TYR A 205 3.27 -6.03 -1.42
N SER A 206 4.38 -6.66 -1.03
CA SER A 206 5.15 -7.55 -1.92
C SER A 206 6.23 -8.33 -1.19
N ARG A 207 6.49 -9.55 -1.66
CA ARG A 207 7.67 -10.36 -1.31
C ARG A 207 8.98 -9.63 -1.61
N GLU A 208 9.04 -9.02 -2.79
CA GLU A 208 10.26 -8.45 -3.39
C GLU A 208 10.46 -6.98 -3.01
N ALA A 209 9.60 -6.42 -2.16
CA ALA A 209 9.74 -5.05 -1.68
C ALA A 209 11.09 -4.89 -0.97
N SER A 210 11.80 -3.78 -1.22
CA SER A 210 12.95 -3.41 -0.41
C SER A 210 12.51 -3.09 1.03
N ASN A 211 13.45 -3.15 1.98
CA ASN A 211 13.20 -2.67 3.33
C ASN A 211 12.88 -1.17 3.28
N ALA A 212 11.96 -0.72 4.14
CA ALA A 212 11.83 0.70 4.43
C ALA A 212 12.90 1.12 5.42
N VAL A 213 13.21 2.41 5.43
CA VAL A 213 14.21 2.99 6.34
C VAL A 213 13.56 4.12 7.13
N TYR A 214 13.62 4.04 8.45
CA TYR A 214 13.33 5.15 9.34
C TYR A 214 14.65 5.76 9.83
N THR A 215 14.73 7.08 9.92
CA THR A 215 15.89 7.78 10.50
C THR A 215 15.43 8.54 11.74
N LEU A 216 16.06 8.24 12.87
CA LEU A 216 15.75 8.84 14.17
C LEU A 216 15.98 10.36 14.12
N LYS A 217 15.06 11.11 14.73
CA LYS A 217 15.08 12.58 14.76
C LYS A 217 15.60 13.14 16.08
N SER A 218 15.65 12.31 17.11
CA SER A 218 16.08 12.63 18.48
C SER A 218 16.69 11.39 19.15
N ASP A 219 17.42 11.62 20.24
CA ASP A 219 17.81 10.55 21.15
C ASP A 219 16.55 10.05 21.89
N THR A 220 16.32 8.74 21.89
CA THR A 220 15.12 8.11 22.47
C THR A 220 15.47 6.76 23.11
N ASP A 221 14.80 6.39 24.20
CA ASP A 221 14.83 5.04 24.78
C ASP A 221 13.61 4.17 24.37
N GLU A 222 12.61 4.79 23.75
CA GLU A 222 11.40 4.13 23.24
C GLU A 222 11.01 4.67 21.85
N LEU A 223 10.92 3.77 20.88
CA LEU A 223 10.33 4.06 19.57
C LEU A 223 8.95 3.42 19.49
N THR A 224 7.90 4.24 19.37
CA THR A 224 6.54 3.77 19.10
C THR A 224 6.26 3.85 17.60
N VAL A 225 5.89 2.72 17.03
CA VAL A 225 5.50 2.56 15.63
C VAL A 225 3.99 2.37 15.57
N TYR A 226 3.35 3.16 14.73
CA TYR A 226 1.93 3.06 14.45
C TYR A 226 1.73 2.59 13.01
N PHE A 227 0.75 1.72 12.81
CA PHE A 227 0.33 1.24 11.52
C PHE A 227 -1.20 1.32 11.44
N ASP A 228 -1.71 2.16 10.56
CA ASP A 228 -3.13 2.16 10.19
C ASP A 228 -3.32 1.30 8.94
N PRO A 229 -3.84 0.07 9.09
CA PRO A 229 -4.03 -0.83 7.96
C PRO A 229 -5.23 -0.44 7.08
N LYS A 230 -6.15 0.42 7.56
CA LYS A 230 -7.30 0.89 6.76
C LYS A 230 -6.83 1.76 5.59
N ILE A 231 -5.66 2.39 5.71
CA ILE A 231 -5.06 3.22 4.65
C ILE A 231 -3.59 2.89 4.39
N SER A 232 -3.11 1.73 4.84
CA SER A 232 -1.73 1.28 4.69
C SER A 232 -0.69 2.36 5.04
N TYR A 233 -0.84 3.00 6.20
CA TYR A 233 -0.01 4.13 6.62
C TYR A 233 0.78 3.81 7.89
N VAL A 234 2.08 4.13 7.87
CA VAL A 234 2.99 3.90 9.01
C VAL A 234 3.58 5.23 9.44
N TRP A 235 3.61 5.48 10.75
CA TRP A 235 4.31 6.61 11.34
C TRP A 235 4.99 6.23 12.65
N PHE A 236 5.91 7.09 13.07
CA PHE A 236 6.80 6.86 14.20
C PHE A 236 6.68 8.02 15.19
N VAL A 237 6.72 7.69 16.47
CA VAL A 237 6.83 8.64 17.58
C VAL A 237 8.02 8.22 18.44
N GLU A 238 8.93 9.16 18.66
CA GLU A 238 10.10 9.01 19.51
C GLU A 238 9.77 9.62 20.87
N SER A 239 9.96 8.86 21.94
CA SER A 239 9.86 9.39 23.31
C SER A 239 11.13 10.20 23.62
N GLU A 240 10.99 11.51 23.85
CA GLU A 240 12.16 12.35 24.17
C GLU A 240 12.78 11.89 25.51
N VAL A 241 14.06 11.54 25.50
CA VAL A 241 14.84 11.41 26.74
C VAL A 241 15.17 12.82 27.23
N ASN A 242 14.59 13.22 28.37
CA ASN A 242 14.97 14.45 29.06
C ASN A 242 16.35 14.34 29.72
#